data_AF-A0A8S9WD33-F1
#
_entry.id   AF-A0A8S9WD33-F1
#
_cell.length_a   1.000
_cell.length_b   1.000
_cell.length_c   1.000
_cell.angle_alpha   90.00
_cell.angle_beta   90.00
_cell.angle_gamma   90.00
#
_symmetry.space_group_name_H-M   'P 1'
#
loop_
_entity.id
_entity.type
_entity.pdbx_description
1 polymer ?
#
loop_
_entity_poly.entity_id
_entity_poly.type
_entity_poly.pdbx_seq_one_letter_code
_entity_poly.pdbx_strand_id
1 'polypeptide(L)'
;MARPESIKILRHLSSEELKKKIKSLEKDTKVLQRLYFIKYRYEEVSVEEAAKRVGISKPVAYIWQDRWNEEGYDGLKPKFAGGRPSKLS
;
A
#
# COMPACT_ATOMS: atom_id res chain seq x y z
N MET A 1 -32.98 8.61 -13.54
CA MET A 1 -32.41 7.73 -14.58
C MET A 1 -30.97 8.16 -14.83
N ALA A 2 -30.00 7.25 -14.75
CA ALA A 2 -28.61 7.56 -15.08
C ALA A 2 -28.51 7.95 -16.56
N ARG A 3 -27.69 8.95 -16.88
CA ARG A 3 -27.46 9.38 -18.26
C ARG A 3 -26.88 8.20 -19.04
N PRO A 4 -27.41 7.86 -20.23
CA PRO A 4 -26.85 6.78 -21.03
C PRO A 4 -25.38 7.08 -21.38
N GLU A 5 -24.55 6.06 -21.30
CA GLU A 5 -23.11 6.15 -21.48
C GLU A 5 -22.79 6.56 -22.93
N SER A 6 -22.23 7.76 -23.11
CA SER A 6 -21.96 8.33 -24.45
C SER A 6 -20.63 7.89 -25.04
N ILE A 7 -19.72 7.38 -24.21
CA ILE A 7 -18.37 6.95 -24.61
C ILE A 7 -18.20 5.48 -24.23
N LYS A 8 -17.99 4.62 -25.23
CA LYS A 8 -17.77 3.19 -25.03
C LYS A 8 -16.35 2.91 -24.57
N ILE A 9 -16.18 1.94 -23.67
CA ILE A 9 -14.86 1.45 -23.27
C ILE A 9 -14.24 0.59 -24.37
N LEU A 10 -12.99 0.92 -24.74
CA LEU A 10 -12.16 0.09 -25.61
C LEU A 10 -11.23 -0.77 -24.75
N ARG A 11 -11.30 -2.09 -24.91
CA ARG A 11 -10.50 -3.04 -24.14
C ARG A 11 -9.10 -3.19 -24.73
N HIS A 12 -8.19 -2.33 -24.29
CA HIS A 12 -6.77 -2.42 -24.66
C HIS A 12 -5.99 -3.52 -23.90
N LEU A 13 -6.58 -4.06 -22.84
CA LEU A 13 -5.99 -5.12 -22.01
C LEU A 13 -7.04 -6.19 -21.76
N SER A 14 -6.60 -7.45 -21.65
CA SER A 14 -7.44 -8.49 -21.09
C SER A 14 -7.75 -8.20 -19.61
N SER A 15 -8.83 -8.79 -19.11
CA SER A 15 -9.22 -8.66 -17.70
C SER A 15 -8.12 -9.16 -16.76
N GLU A 16 -7.34 -10.17 -17.17
CA GLU A 16 -6.25 -10.72 -16.36
C GLU A 16 -5.03 -9.80 -16.34
N GLU A 17 -4.63 -9.23 -17.47
CA GLU A 17 -3.54 -8.25 -17.55
C GLU A 17 -3.88 -6.99 -16.76
N LEU A 18 -5.11 -6.50 -16.87
CA LEU A 18 -5.57 -5.35 -16.10
C LEU A 18 -5.47 -5.64 -14.59
N LYS A 19 -5.94 -6.81 -14.13
CA LYS A 19 -5.81 -7.23 -12.72
C LYS A 19 -4.35 -7.32 -12.27
N LYS A 20 -3.47 -7.90 -13.09
CA LYS A 20 -2.03 -7.99 -12.79
C LYS A 20 -1.41 -6.59 -12.66
N LYS A 21 -1.75 -5.67 -13.56
CA LYS A 21 -1.25 -4.29 -13.54
C LYS A 21 -1.74 -3.52 -12.32
N ILE A 22 -3.02 -3.66 -11.97
CA ILE A 22 -3.58 -3.09 -10.73
C ILE A 22 -2.81 -3.61 -9.52
N LYS A 23 -2.65 -4.94 -9.38
CA LYS A 23 -1.96 -5.54 -8.24
C LYS A 23 -0.50 -5.08 -8.11
N SER A 24 0.20 -4.90 -9.23
CA SER A 24 1.57 -4.36 -9.23
C SER A 24 1.59 -2.93 -8.70
N LEU A 25 0.76 -2.05 -9.27
CA LEU A 25 0.72 -0.64 -8.87
C LEU A 25 0.19 -0.46 -7.44
N GLU A 26 -0.72 -1.30 -6.97
CA GLU A 26 -1.15 -1.32 -5.56
C GLU A 26 0.01 -1.65 -4.60
N LYS A 27 0.92 -2.54 -5.01
CA LYS A 27 2.11 -2.84 -4.21
C LYS A 27 3.03 -1.63 -4.16
N ASP A 28 3.27 -1.00 -5.30
CA ASP A 28 4.16 0.16 -5.42
C ASP A 28 3.61 1.38 -4.68
N THR A 29 2.30 1.64 -4.78
CA THR A 29 1.63 2.72 -4.05
C THR A 29 1.67 2.53 -2.54
N LYS A 30 1.55 1.28 -2.04
CA LYS A 30 1.74 0.97 -0.60
C LYS A 30 3.16 1.26 -0.12
N VAL A 31 4.18 0.93 -0.92
CA VAL A 31 5.58 1.25 -0.57
C VAL A 31 5.80 2.77 -0.61
N LEU A 32 5.26 3.46 -1.61
CA LEU A 32 5.33 4.92 -1.71
C LEU A 32 4.69 5.60 -0.51
N GLN A 33 3.50 5.15 -0.08
CA GLN A 33 2.83 5.66 1.12
C GLN A 33 3.70 5.51 2.38
N ARG A 34 4.36 4.35 2.53
CA ARG A 34 5.30 4.08 3.64
C ARG A 34 6.53 4.98 3.59
N LEU A 35 7.06 5.25 2.40
CA LEU A 35 8.18 6.19 2.22
C LEU A 35 7.80 7.61 2.61
N TYR A 36 6.60 8.09 2.24
CA TYR A 36 6.12 9.40 2.69
C TYR A 36 6.01 9.49 4.21
N PHE A 37 5.58 8.40 4.88
CA PHE A 37 5.59 8.34 6.33
C PHE A 37 7.00 8.53 6.89
N ILE A 38 8.00 7.78 6.40
CA ILE A 38 9.40 7.93 6.84
C ILE A 38 9.95 9.33 6.54
N LYS A 39 9.63 9.91 5.39
CA LYS A 39 9.96 11.30 5.06
C LYS A 39 9.45 12.27 6.13
N TYR A 40 8.18 12.16 6.53
CA TYR A 40 7.65 13.01 7.61
C TYR A 40 8.34 12.75 8.95
N ARG A 41 8.74 11.51 9.23
CA ARG A 41 9.51 11.21 10.45
C ARG A 41 10.90 11.85 10.43
N TYR A 42 11.55 11.93 9.27
CA TYR A 42 12.82 12.67 9.10
C TYR A 42 12.66 14.18 9.20
N GLU A 43 11.47 14.71 8.90
CA GLU A 43 11.10 16.12 9.13
C GLU A 43 10.67 16.40 10.59
N GLU A 44 11.00 15.50 11.53
CA GLU A 44 10.67 15.58 12.96
C GLU A 44 9.16 15.65 13.28
N VAL A 45 8.28 15.38 12.30
CA VAL A 45 6.82 15.35 12.49
C VAL A 45 6.42 14.17 13.35
N SER A 46 5.73 14.38 14.46
CA SER A 46 5.34 13.31 15.41
C SER A 46 4.69 12.10 14.71
N VAL A 47 4.84 10.90 15.32
CA VAL A 47 4.29 9.65 14.76
C VAL A 47 2.81 9.76 14.45
N GLU A 48 2.05 10.43 15.33
CA GLU A 48 0.60 10.62 15.19
C GLU A 48 0.23 11.53 14.02
N GLU A 49 0.91 12.66 13.88
CA GLU A 49 0.66 13.58 12.77
C GLU A 49 1.14 13.00 11.43
N ALA A 50 2.29 12.33 11.42
CA ALA A 50 2.77 11.61 10.23
C ALA A 50 1.80 10.50 9.80
N ALA A 51 1.25 9.74 10.75
CA ALA A 51 0.24 8.71 10.49
C ALA A 51 -1.03 9.31 9.85
N LYS A 52 -1.50 10.45 10.39
CA LYS A 52 -2.64 11.18 9.85
C LYS A 52 -2.40 11.66 8.42
N ARG A 53 -1.21 12.21 8.12
CA ARG A 53 -0.85 12.69 6.77
C ARG A 53 -0.86 11.60 5.71
N VAL A 54 -0.49 10.37 6.07
CA VAL A 54 -0.52 9.23 5.14
C VAL A 54 -1.80 8.40 5.25
N GLY A 55 -2.73 8.76 6.14
CA GLY A 55 -4.03 8.09 6.27
C GLY A 55 -3.97 6.70 6.93
N ILE A 56 -3.11 6.50 7.93
CA ILE A 56 -3.02 5.25 8.70
C ILE A 56 -3.26 5.49 10.19
N SER A 57 -3.53 4.41 10.93
CA SER A 57 -3.65 4.48 12.38
C SER A 57 -2.26 4.56 13.06
N LYS A 58 -2.21 5.19 14.23
CA LYS A 58 -0.99 5.33 15.04
C LYS A 58 -0.29 4.00 15.37
N PRO A 59 -1.00 2.89 15.70
CA PRO A 59 -0.34 1.59 15.89
C PRO A 59 0.37 1.08 14.62
N VAL A 60 -0.24 1.26 13.44
CA VAL A 60 0.36 0.85 12.16
C VAL A 60 1.61 1.68 11.86
N ALA A 61 1.57 2.97 12.16
CA ALA A 61 2.72 3.86 12.02
C ALA A 61 3.92 3.42 12.87
N TYR A 62 3.70 3.00 14.11
CA TYR A 62 4.77 2.44 14.94
C TYR A 62 5.37 1.17 14.35
N ILE A 63 4.54 0.26 13.83
CA ILE A 63 5.03 -0.95 13.13
C ILE A 63 5.91 -0.59 11.92
N TRP A 64 5.54 0.44 11.17
CA TRP A 64 6.34 0.88 10.02
C TRP A 64 7.67 1.49 10.44
N GLN A 65 7.67 2.30 11.50
CA GLN A 65 8.89 2.91 12.03
C GLN A 65 9.84 1.85 12.60
N ASP A 66 9.31 0.86 13.32
CA ASP A 66 10.07 -0.25 13.87
C ASP A 66 10.75 -1.07 12.76
N ARG A 67 9.97 -1.51 11.76
CA ARG A 67 10.52 -2.22 10.59
C ARG A 67 11.51 -1.40 9.79
N TRP A 68 11.33 -0.08 9.70
CA TRP A 68 12.31 0.79 9.07
C TRP A 68 13.63 0.79 9.83
N ASN A 69 13.57 0.86 11.16
CA ASN A 69 14.77 0.83 12.00
C ASN A 69 15.50 -0.52 11.93
N GLU A 70 14.77 -1.63 11.82
CA GLU A 70 15.34 -2.99 11.76
C GLU A 70 15.85 -3.38 10.36
N GLU A 71 15.07 -3.09 9.31
CA GLU A 71 15.25 -3.64 7.95
C GLU A 71 15.42 -2.55 6.87
N GLY A 72 15.40 -1.27 7.24
CA GLY A 72 15.47 -0.16 6.29
C GLY A 72 14.34 -0.19 5.25
N TYR A 73 14.71 0.04 3.99
CA TYR A 73 13.77 0.03 2.87
C TYR A 73 13.05 -1.33 2.67
N ASP A 74 13.74 -2.44 2.96
CA ASP A 74 13.16 -3.78 2.80
C ASP A 74 12.01 -4.02 3.80
N GLY A 75 12.10 -3.43 4.99
CA GLY A 75 11.03 -3.44 6.00
C GLY A 75 9.73 -2.75 5.54
N LEU A 76 9.82 -1.84 4.55
CA LEU A 76 8.66 -1.16 3.97
C LEU A 76 8.00 -1.98 2.86
N LYS A 77 8.62 -3.04 2.35
CA LYS A 77 7.98 -3.88 1.33
C LYS A 77 6.83 -4.68 1.95
N PRO A 78 5.67 -4.81 1.27
CA PRO A 78 4.60 -5.68 1.75
C PRO A 78 5.09 -7.12 1.88
N LYS A 79 5.13 -7.65 3.11
CA LYS A 79 5.36 -9.08 3.36
C LYS A 79 4.07 -9.81 3.00
N PHE A 80 4.00 -10.40 1.81
CA PHE A 80 2.91 -11.31 1.40
C PHE A 80 3.12 -12.70 2.02
N ALA A 81 3.56 -12.76 3.28
CA ALA A 81 3.64 -14.02 3.99
C ALA A 81 2.23 -14.64 3.94
N GLY A 82 2.16 -15.81 3.30
CA GLY A 82 0.92 -16.50 2.97
C GLY A 82 0.02 -16.59 4.20
N GLY A 83 -1.28 -16.53 3.96
CA GLY A 83 -2.28 -16.67 5.02
C GLY A 83 -2.05 -17.92 5.87
N ARG A 84 -2.81 -18.02 6.96
CA ARG A 84 -2.79 -19.17 7.88
C ARG A 84 -2.63 -20.48 7.09
N PRO A 85 -1.57 -21.28 7.34
CA PRO A 85 -1.38 -22.54 6.63
C PRO A 85 -2.65 -23.38 6.75
N SER A 86 -3.09 -23.95 5.62
CA SER A 86 -4.31 -24.76 5.57
C SER A 86 -4.16 -25.93 6.54
N LYS A 87 -5.08 -26.04 7.51
CA LYS A 87 -5.21 -27.24 8.33
C LYS A 87 -5.94 -28.31 7.49
N LEU A 88 -5.24 -28.91 6.54
CA LEU A 88 -5.69 -30.14 5.92
C LEU A 88 -4.58 -31.17 6.10
N SER A 89 -4.82 -32.08 7.04
CA SER A 89 -4.24 -33.42 7.08
C SER A 89 -5.25 -34.38 6.47
#